data_AF-A6N0X3-F1
#
_entry.id   AF-A6N0X3-F1
#
_cell.length_a   1.000
_cell.length_b   1.000
_cell.length_c   1.000
_cell.angle_alpha   90.00
_cell.angle_beta   90.00
_cell.angle_gamma   90.00
#
_symmetry.space_group_name_H-M   'P 1'
#
loop_
_entity.id
_entity.type
_entity.pdbx_description
1 polymer ?
#
loop_
_entity_poly.entity_id
_entity_poly.type
_entity_poly.pdbx_seq_one_letter_code
_entity_poly.pdbx_strand_id
1 'polypeptide(L)'
;GKLNKQRIPLQNNKVIEEGLGKHDIICIEDLVHEIMTVGPHFKEANNFLWPFKLKAPLGGLKKKRNHYVEGGDAGNREDYINELIRRMN
;
A
#
# COMPACT_ATOMS: atom_id res chain seq x y z
N GLY A 1 4.84 9.93 3.66
CA GLY A 1 5.03 9.92 2.20
C GLY A 1 6.49 10.11 1.85
N LYS A 2 6.77 10.11 0.55
CA LYS A 2 8.06 10.42 -0.04
C LYS A 2 8.09 11.91 -0.35
N LEU A 3 8.72 12.69 0.52
CA LEU A 3 8.91 14.13 0.34
C LEU A 3 10.40 14.41 0.24
N ASN A 4 10.82 15.19 -0.76
CA ASN A 4 12.23 15.56 -0.95
C ASN A 4 13.18 14.33 -0.92
N LYS A 5 12.72 13.20 -1.50
CA LYS A 5 13.39 11.89 -1.51
C LYS A 5 13.60 11.25 -0.13
N GLN A 6 13.02 11.80 0.92
CA GLN A 6 13.02 11.27 2.28
C GLN A 6 11.73 10.51 2.58
N ARG A 7 11.83 9.53 3.48
CA ARG A 7 10.69 8.76 3.96
C ARG A 7 10.13 9.42 5.22
N ILE A 8 9.04 10.16 5.07
CA ILE A 8 8.36 10.85 6.16
C ILE A 8 7.16 10.02 6.66
N PRO A 9 7.00 9.79 7.98
CA PRO A 9 5.82 9.15 8.55
C PRO A 9 4.53 9.93 8.23
N LEU A 10 3.45 9.23 7.88
CA LEU A 10 2.13 9.84 7.66
C LEU A 10 1.41 10.00 9.01
N GLN A 11 1.73 11.05 9.76
CA GLN A 11 1.11 11.33 11.07
C GLN A 11 -0.09 12.27 11.01
N ASN A 12 -0.17 13.10 9.98
CA ASN A 12 -1.24 14.06 9.76
C ASN A 12 -1.36 14.36 8.26
N ASN A 13 -2.45 15.05 7.88
CA ASN A 13 -2.75 15.39 6.49
C ASN A 13 -1.76 16.39 5.87
N LYS A 14 -1.02 17.18 6.67
CA LYS A 14 -0.07 18.17 6.14
C LYS A 14 0.99 17.51 5.25
N VAL A 15 1.45 16.32 5.60
CA VAL A 15 2.46 15.57 4.82
C VAL A 15 1.90 15.15 3.45
N ILE A 16 0.60 14.89 3.36
CA ILE A 16 -0.08 14.49 2.12
C ILE A 16 -0.32 15.73 1.26
N GLU A 17 -0.92 16.76 1.85
CA GLU A 17 -1.18 18.04 1.21
C GLU A 17 0.10 18.68 0.64
N GLU A 18 1.22 18.65 1.38
CA GLU A 18 2.52 19.15 0.90
C GLU A 18 3.01 18.39 -0.35
N GLY A 19 2.79 17.07 -0.42
CA GLY A 19 3.28 16.23 -1.50
C GLY A 19 2.36 16.17 -2.71
N LEU A 20 1.05 16.24 -2.49
CA LEU A 20 0.03 15.91 -3.47
C LEU A 20 -1.11 16.93 -3.57
N GLY A 21 -1.12 18.00 -2.76
CA GLY A 21 -2.22 18.97 -2.74
C GLY A 21 -2.47 19.66 -4.09
N LYS A 22 -1.45 19.74 -4.96
CA LYS A 22 -1.60 20.22 -6.35
C LYS A 22 -2.46 19.30 -7.25
N HIS A 23 -2.80 18.12 -6.77
CA HIS A 23 -3.64 17.10 -7.43
C HIS A 23 -4.98 16.92 -6.70
N ASP A 24 -5.36 17.86 -5.83
CA ASP A 24 -6.57 17.78 -4.97
C ASP A 24 -6.60 16.55 -4.04
N ILE A 25 -5.43 16.00 -3.68
CA ILE A 25 -5.27 14.93 -2.69
C ILE A 25 -4.75 15.57 -1.39
N ILE A 26 -5.64 15.82 -0.45
CA ILE A 26 -5.36 16.65 0.74
C ILE A 26 -5.26 15.79 2.01
N CYS A 27 -6.00 14.69 2.07
CA CYS A 27 -6.05 13.80 3.23
C CYS A 27 -5.74 12.34 2.90
N ILE A 28 -5.70 11.49 3.94
CA ILE A 28 -5.45 10.07 3.78
C ILE A 28 -6.59 9.37 3.04
N GLU A 29 -7.84 9.82 3.23
CA GLU A 29 -9.02 9.30 2.56
C GLU A 29 -8.96 9.56 1.05
N ASP A 30 -8.58 10.76 0.62
CA ASP A 30 -8.37 11.08 -0.81
C ASP A 30 -7.29 10.19 -1.41
N LEU A 31 -6.18 9.99 -0.70
CA LEU A 31 -5.07 9.17 -1.17
C LEU A 31 -5.49 7.70 -1.34
N VAL A 32 -6.25 7.16 -0.39
CA VAL A 32 -6.79 5.80 -0.49
C VAL A 32 -7.80 5.71 -1.63
N HIS A 33 -8.69 6.69 -1.77
CA HIS A 33 -9.69 6.73 -2.83
C HIS A 33 -9.00 6.72 -4.21
N GLU A 34 -8.06 7.63 -4.44
CA GLU A 34 -7.31 7.78 -5.69
C GLU A 34 -6.60 6.48 -6.10
N ILE A 35 -6.00 5.76 -5.14
CA ILE A 35 -5.33 4.48 -5.40
C ILE A 35 -6.34 3.37 -5.69
N MET A 36 -7.41 3.28 -4.90
CA MET A 36 -8.38 2.19 -5.00
C MET A 36 -9.24 2.27 -6.26
N THR A 37 -9.59 3.48 -6.71
CA THR A 37 -10.39 3.71 -7.93
C THR A 37 -9.55 3.83 -9.19
N VAL A 38 -8.22 3.84 -9.04
CA VAL A 38 -7.27 4.11 -10.14
C VAL A 38 -7.59 5.45 -10.81
N GLY A 39 -7.63 6.51 -10.00
CA GLY A 39 -7.98 7.85 -10.44
C GLY A 39 -6.96 8.50 -11.39
N PRO A 40 -7.23 9.74 -11.83
CA PRO A 40 -6.41 10.45 -12.83
C PRO A 40 -4.96 10.74 -12.37
N HIS A 41 -4.72 10.79 -11.07
CA HIS A 41 -3.42 11.06 -10.43
C HIS A 41 -2.88 9.83 -9.67
N PHE A 42 -3.31 8.63 -10.05
CA PHE A 42 -2.85 7.36 -9.48
C PHE A 42 -1.32 7.25 -9.44
N LYS A 43 -0.64 7.67 -10.50
CA LYS A 43 0.82 7.55 -10.61
C LYS A 43 1.51 8.41 -9.54
N GLU A 44 1.03 9.61 -9.30
CA GLU A 44 1.54 10.54 -8.32
C GLU A 44 1.23 10.07 -6.90
N ALA A 45 -0.02 9.67 -6.64
CA ALA A 45 -0.46 9.06 -5.38
C ALA A 45 0.39 7.84 -5.00
N ASN A 46 0.59 6.91 -5.94
CA ASN A 46 1.37 5.70 -5.73
C ASN A 46 2.87 6.00 -5.52
N ASN A 47 3.45 6.93 -6.29
CA ASN A 47 4.87 7.30 -6.14
C ASN A 47 5.15 8.09 -4.85
N PHE A 48 4.14 8.78 -4.30
CA PHE A 48 4.22 9.44 -3.00
C PHE A 48 4.32 8.42 -1.87
N LEU A 49 3.70 7.24 -1.98
CA LEU A 49 3.84 6.21 -0.97
C LEU A 49 5.25 5.59 -1.03
N TRP A 50 5.92 5.54 0.12
CA TRP A 50 7.12 4.73 0.26
C TRP A 50 6.72 3.26 0.36
N PRO A 51 7.49 2.31 -0.20
CA PRO A 51 7.22 0.88 -0.02
C PRO A 51 6.88 0.52 1.42
N PHE A 52 5.75 -0.15 1.60
CA PHE A 52 5.26 -0.56 2.92
C PHE A 52 6.20 -1.59 3.52
N LYS A 53 6.63 -1.34 4.76
CA LYS A 53 7.38 -2.32 5.56
C LYS A 53 6.39 -3.08 6.42
N LEU A 54 5.94 -4.23 5.94
CA LEU A 54 4.99 -5.10 6.65
C LEU A 54 5.72 -6.02 7.64
N LYS A 55 4.98 -6.54 8.64
CA LYS A 55 5.47 -7.57 9.55
C LYS A 55 5.43 -8.94 8.87
N ALA A 56 6.13 -9.92 9.45
CA ALA A 56 5.90 -11.31 9.09
C ALA A 56 4.47 -11.72 9.45
N PRO A 57 3.79 -12.55 8.63
CA PRO A 57 2.40 -12.90 8.88
C PRO A 57 2.27 -13.76 10.14
N LEU A 58 1.33 -13.41 11.03
CA LEU A 58 1.00 -14.20 12.22
C LEU A 58 0.64 -15.63 11.82
N GLY A 59 1.32 -16.64 12.38
CA GLY A 59 1.15 -18.05 12.02
C GLY A 59 1.99 -18.53 10.81
N GLY A 60 2.80 -17.64 10.22
CA GLY A 60 3.77 -18.00 9.17
C GLY A 60 3.18 -18.22 7.78
N LEU A 61 4.05 -18.52 6.82
CA LEU A 61 3.64 -18.91 5.46
C LEU A 61 3.59 -20.45 5.38
N LYS A 62 2.63 -20.99 4.62
CA LYS A 62 2.45 -22.43 4.39
C LYS A 62 3.58 -23.01 3.53
N LYS A 63 3.72 -22.56 2.27
CA LYS A 63 4.75 -23.01 1.32
C LYS A 63 5.17 -21.87 0.41
N LYS A 64 6.28 -21.21 0.75
CA LYS A 64 6.77 -19.98 0.09
C LYS A 64 7.06 -20.12 -1.40
N ARG A 65 7.46 -21.31 -1.86
CA ARG A 65 7.93 -21.55 -3.24
C ARG A 65 6.82 -22.01 -4.19
N ASN A 66 5.74 -22.57 -3.66
CA ASN A 66 4.64 -23.12 -4.46
C ASN A 66 3.62 -22.03 -4.80
N HIS A 67 3.02 -22.14 -5.99
CA HIS A 67 1.97 -21.20 -6.40
C HIS A 67 0.72 -21.36 -5.52
N TYR A 68 -0.05 -20.29 -5.32
CA TYR A 68 -1.23 -20.29 -4.46
C TYR A 68 -2.27 -21.33 -4.92
N VAL A 69 -2.48 -21.46 -6.23
CA VAL A 69 -3.37 -22.48 -6.84
C VAL A 69 -2.94 -23.92 -6.57
N GLU A 70 -1.68 -24.15 -6.20
CA GLU A 70 -1.12 -25.46 -5.81
C GLU A 70 -1.10 -25.65 -4.29
N GLY A 71 -1.77 -24.77 -3.53
CA GLY A 71 -1.78 -24.77 -2.07
C GLY A 71 -0.54 -24.14 -1.43
N GLY A 72 0.20 -23.30 -2.16
CA GLY A 72 1.32 -22.51 -1.65
C GLY A 72 0.98 -21.06 -1.31
N ASP A 73 2.01 -20.19 -1.25
CA ASP A 73 1.88 -18.77 -0.93
C ASP A 73 2.43 -17.83 -2.03
N ALA A 74 3.01 -18.35 -3.11
CA ALA A 74 3.51 -17.52 -4.19
C ALA A 74 2.40 -17.20 -5.21
N GLY A 75 2.52 -16.06 -5.90
CA GLY A 75 1.66 -15.71 -7.03
C GLY A 75 0.32 -15.06 -6.67
N ASN A 76 -0.51 -14.91 -7.70
CA ASN A 76 -1.82 -14.26 -7.59
C ASN A 76 -2.76 -15.13 -6.73
N ARG A 77 -3.44 -14.48 -5.79
CA ARG A 77 -4.44 -15.09 -4.91
C ARG A 77 -5.74 -14.28 -4.85
N GLU A 78 -5.93 -13.40 -5.83
CA GLU A 78 -7.12 -12.54 -5.97
C GLU A 78 -7.45 -11.86 -4.63
N ASP A 79 -8.70 -11.95 -4.18
CA ASP A 79 -9.16 -11.30 -2.97
C ASP A 79 -8.55 -11.87 -1.67
N TYR A 80 -7.97 -13.08 -1.70
CA TYR A 80 -7.33 -13.70 -0.54
C TYR A 80 -6.03 -13.02 -0.11
N ILE A 81 -5.52 -12.05 -0.89
CA ILE A 81 -4.41 -11.19 -0.46
C ILE A 81 -4.76 -10.39 0.79
N ASN A 82 -6.02 -9.98 0.92
CA ASN A 82 -6.48 -9.19 2.06
C ASN A 82 -6.36 -9.95 3.39
N GLU A 83 -6.62 -11.26 3.38
CA GLU A 83 -6.44 -12.11 4.56
C GLU A 83 -4.96 -12.18 4.98
N LEU A 84 -4.05 -12.33 4.01
CA LEU A 84 -2.62 -12.33 4.27
C LEU A 84 -2.16 -10.99 4.85
N ILE A 85 -2.56 -9.87 4.25
CA ILE A 85 -2.18 -8.53 4.70
C ILE A 85 -2.68 -8.26 6.12
N ARG A 86 -3.91 -8.69 6.47
CA ARG A 86 -4.43 -8.56 7.84
C ARG A 86 -3.59 -9.28 8.89
N ARG A 87 -2.94 -10.39 8.52
CA ARG A 87 -2.02 -11.14 9.39
C ARG A 87 -0.65 -10.46 9.54
N MET A 88 -0.35 -9.43 8.74
CA MET A 88 0.90 -8.67 8.75
C MET A 88 0.78 -7.29 9.44
N ASN A 89 -0.36 -7.02 10.08
CA ASN A 89 -0.62 -5.80 10.85
C ASN A 89 0.08 -5.79 12.21
#